data_AF-A0A3B8PVR8-F1
#
_entry.id   AF-A0A3B8PVR8-F1
#
_cell.length_a   1.000
_cell.length_b   1.000
_cell.length_c   1.000
_cell.angle_alpha   90.00
_cell.angle_beta   90.00
_cell.angle_gamma   90.00
#
_symmetry.space_group_name_H-M   'P 1'
#
loop_
_entity.id
_entity.type
_entity.pdbx_description
1 polymer ?
#
loop_
_entity_poly.entity_id
_entity_poly.type
_entity_poly.pdbx_seq_one_letter_code
_entity_poly.pdbx_strand_id
1 'polypeptide(L)'
;MLIRMPELEAPRITKWPFLAADALLVALGGFLILTATWPLSQWVILGVVACFVVGCLIGIIPFVREHTAAVKLWEQANLAAAAQQLSQVYGVATQIQQATAQWQTIQENATKAATSSTAAVEKVTAEARAFTEFLGRANDQEKAALKLELDKLRRGGTEHVHVMVHMLDHIHALYQAARRSGVPEVVTQLTQFRNACLDAARRVGLMSYEAQPGDEFDPQAHQAPNGKTPPLGTRIEGTVACGYTYQGQPVRRILVAVPQKESPLEAAPSTLESALELPLDDSAPATGPRAPTSA
;
A
#
# COMPACT_ATOMS: atom_id res chain seq x y z
N MET A 1 41.98 -45.26 4.56
CA MET A 1 43.03 -45.84 3.69
C MET A 1 44.31 -45.88 4.52
N LEU A 2 44.64 -47.03 5.13
CA LEU A 2 45.80 -47.19 6.01
C LEU A 2 47.08 -47.10 5.18
N ILE A 3 47.92 -46.10 5.40
CA ILE A 3 49.27 -46.01 4.81
C ILE A 3 50.13 -47.03 5.55
N ARG A 4 50.33 -48.19 4.92
CA ARG A 4 51.30 -49.20 5.33
C ARG A 4 52.69 -48.59 5.17
N MET A 5 53.31 -48.17 6.26
CA MET A 5 54.73 -47.83 6.26
C MET A 5 55.49 -49.08 5.81
N PRO A 6 56.30 -49.02 4.73
CA PRO A 6 57.24 -50.09 4.48
C PRO A 6 58.17 -50.13 5.68
N GLU A 7 58.21 -51.25 6.41
CA GLU A 7 59.32 -51.48 7.32
C GLU A 7 60.57 -51.53 6.46
N LEU A 8 61.32 -50.43 6.43
CA LEU A 8 62.67 -50.42 5.90
C LEU A 8 63.53 -51.19 6.91
N GLU A 9 63.51 -52.52 6.80
CA GLU A 9 64.35 -53.38 7.61
C GLU A 9 65.81 -53.17 7.17
N ALA A 10 66.66 -52.71 8.09
CA ALA A 10 68.06 -52.42 7.81
C ALA A 10 68.74 -53.69 7.26
N PRO A 11 69.50 -53.61 6.15
CA PRO A 11 70.16 -54.77 5.58
C PRO A 11 71.16 -55.35 6.60
N ARG A 12 70.80 -56.50 7.17
CA ARG A 12 71.64 -57.19 8.15
C ARG A 12 72.84 -57.77 7.42
N ILE A 13 73.98 -57.10 7.54
CA ILE A 13 75.25 -57.64 7.05
C ILE A 13 75.53 -58.92 7.82
N THR A 14 75.74 -60.03 7.11
CA THR A 14 76.07 -61.31 7.72
C THR A 14 77.40 -61.17 8.47
N LYS A 15 77.39 -61.41 9.78
CA LYS A 15 78.52 -61.13 10.70
C LYS A 15 79.60 -62.23 10.70
N TRP A 16 79.24 -63.41 10.20
CA TRP A 16 80.08 -64.60 10.13
C TRP A 16 81.39 -64.46 9.36
N PRO A 17 81.50 -63.82 8.17
CA PRO A 17 82.78 -63.69 7.47
C PRO A 17 83.81 -62.86 8.24
N PHE A 18 83.37 -61.83 8.98
CA PHE A 18 84.26 -60.98 9.78
C PHE A 18 84.70 -61.69 11.07
N LEU A 19 83.79 -62.39 11.73
CA LEU A 19 84.11 -63.20 12.91
C LEU A 19 85.00 -64.40 12.55
N ALA A 20 84.79 -65.01 11.38
CA ALA A 20 85.65 -66.07 10.85
C ALA A 20 87.06 -65.56 10.51
N ALA A 21 87.18 -64.34 9.97
CA ALA A 21 88.47 -63.72 9.72
C ALA A 21 89.25 -63.42 11.02
N ASP A 22 88.58 -62.90 12.05
CA ASP A 22 89.18 -62.67 13.37
C ASP A 22 89.62 -63.98 14.03
N ALA A 23 88.75 -65.00 14.03
CA ALA A 23 89.08 -66.34 14.54
C ALA A 23 90.27 -66.97 13.81
N LEU A 24 90.39 -66.76 12.49
CA LEU A 24 91.51 -67.24 11.69
C LEU A 24 92.81 -66.49 12.02
N LEU A 25 92.76 -65.15 12.22
CA LEU A 25 93.93 -64.37 12.65
C LEU A 25 94.40 -64.78 14.06
N VAL A 26 93.49 -64.97 15.01
CA VAL A 26 93.82 -65.44 16.36
C VAL A 26 94.42 -66.85 16.32
N ALA A 27 93.87 -67.75 15.50
CA ALA A 27 94.42 -69.10 15.31
C ALA A 27 95.82 -69.06 14.68
N LEU A 28 96.07 -68.17 13.71
CA LEU A 28 97.38 -67.98 13.09
C LEU A 28 98.42 -67.44 14.09
N GLY A 29 98.01 -66.49 14.93
CA GLY A 29 98.85 -65.96 16.03
C GLY A 29 99.19 -67.04 17.06
N GLY A 30 98.22 -67.87 17.45
CA GLY A 30 98.44 -69.02 18.33
C GLY A 30 99.37 -70.07 17.71
N PHE A 31 99.22 -70.35 16.42
CA PHE A 31 100.09 -71.28 15.69
C PHE A 31 101.54 -70.80 15.64
N LEU A 32 101.77 -69.50 15.44
CA LEU A 32 103.11 -68.89 15.51
C LEU A 32 103.74 -69.02 16.90
N ILE A 33 102.96 -68.96 17.98
CA ILE A 33 103.45 -69.15 19.36
C ILE A 33 103.82 -70.62 19.61
N LEU A 34 103.01 -71.57 19.11
CA LEU A 34 103.23 -73.00 19.32
C LEU A 34 104.43 -73.56 18.54
N THR A 35 104.78 -72.94 17.40
CA THR A 35 105.89 -73.37 16.55
C THR A 35 107.23 -72.69 16.88
N ALA A 36 107.24 -71.72 17.81
CA ALA A 36 108.44 -70.97 18.17
C ALA A 36 109.30 -71.70 19.22
N THR A 37 110.59 -71.89 18.91
CA THR A 37 111.61 -72.35 19.87
C THR A 37 112.05 -71.19 20.77
N TRP A 38 111.92 -71.35 22.08
CA TRP A 38 112.34 -70.36 23.08
C TRP A 38 113.87 -70.15 23.01
N PRO A 39 114.42 -68.92 23.03
CA PRO A 39 113.81 -67.63 23.37
C PRO A 39 113.13 -66.88 22.20
N LEU A 40 111.97 -66.26 22.46
CA LEU A 40 111.17 -65.56 21.44
C LEU A 40 111.89 -64.33 20.86
N SER A 41 111.99 -64.28 19.53
CA SER A 41 112.48 -63.12 18.77
C SER A 41 111.45 -61.97 18.80
N GLN A 42 111.93 -60.73 18.94
CA GLN A 42 111.11 -59.51 19.01
C GLN A 42 110.16 -59.34 17.81
N TRP A 43 110.53 -59.88 16.64
CA TRP A 43 109.71 -59.85 15.43
C TRP A 43 108.47 -60.74 15.50
N VAL A 44 108.53 -61.87 16.22
CA VAL A 44 107.39 -62.78 16.40
C VAL A 44 106.35 -62.14 17.33
N ILE A 45 106.81 -61.45 18.38
CA ILE A 45 105.95 -60.72 19.31
C ILE A 45 105.21 -59.60 18.59
N LEU A 46 105.90 -58.82 17.75
CA LEU A 46 105.28 -57.79 16.91
C LEU A 46 104.24 -58.38 15.93
N GLY A 47 104.53 -59.53 15.32
CA GLY A 47 103.60 -60.20 14.42
C GLY A 47 102.30 -60.63 15.10
N VAL A 48 102.38 -61.21 16.30
CA VAL A 48 101.19 -61.63 17.08
C VAL A 48 100.36 -60.43 17.52
N VAL A 49 101.01 -59.37 18.01
CA VAL A 49 100.31 -58.13 18.41
C VAL A 49 99.62 -57.48 17.22
N ALA A 50 100.30 -57.40 16.06
CA ALA A 50 99.69 -56.87 14.84
C ALA A 50 98.48 -57.70 14.38
N CYS A 51 98.55 -59.03 14.50
CA CYS A 51 97.46 -59.93 14.14
C CYS A 51 96.21 -59.68 15.01
N PHE A 52 96.40 -59.52 16.32
CA PHE A 52 95.30 -59.24 17.26
C PHE A 52 94.67 -57.85 17.05
N VAL A 53 95.49 -56.83 16.76
CA VAL A 53 95.00 -55.47 16.48
C VAL A 53 94.19 -55.44 15.18
N VAL A 54 94.66 -56.11 14.12
CA VAL A 54 93.95 -56.19 12.84
C VAL A 54 92.65 -56.99 12.98
N GLY A 55 92.65 -58.09 13.74
CA GLY A 55 91.44 -58.85 14.05
C GLY A 55 90.36 -58.02 14.75
N CYS A 56 90.74 -57.30 15.82
CA CYS A 56 89.86 -56.37 16.52
C CYS A 56 89.30 -55.28 15.58
N LEU A 57 90.13 -54.70 14.70
CA LEU A 57 89.69 -53.68 13.74
C LEU A 57 88.68 -54.26 12.73
N ILE A 58 88.91 -55.46 12.22
CA ILE A 58 88.02 -56.16 11.28
C ILE A 58 86.67 -56.48 11.95
N GLY A 59 86.68 -56.88 13.23
CA GLY A 59 85.48 -57.18 14.00
C GLY A 59 84.57 -55.97 14.29
N ILE A 60 85.13 -54.76 14.39
CA ILE A 60 84.36 -53.54 14.73
C ILE A 60 83.66 -52.93 13.51
N ILE A 61 84.23 -53.05 12.31
CA ILE A 61 83.69 -52.49 11.04
C ILE A 61 82.20 -52.83 10.79
N PRO A 62 81.74 -54.09 10.91
CA PRO A 62 80.34 -54.41 10.65
C PRO A 62 79.37 -53.70 11.60
N PHE A 63 79.73 -53.50 12.87
CA PHE A 63 78.90 -52.78 13.85
C PHE A 63 78.76 -51.31 13.51
N VAL A 64 79.85 -50.64 13.12
CA VAL A 64 79.80 -49.22 12.72
C VAL A 64 78.95 -49.02 11.47
N ARG A 65 79.00 -49.94 10.50
CA ARG A 65 78.15 -49.89 9.29
C ARG A 65 76.67 -50.13 9.59
N GLU A 66 76.36 -51.03 10.52
CA GLU A 66 74.99 -51.30 10.96
C GLU A 66 74.38 -50.07 11.67
N HIS A 67 75.13 -49.42 12.58
CA HIS A 67 74.68 -48.19 13.24
C HIS A 67 74.51 -47.02 12.28
N THR A 68 75.45 -46.82 11.35
CA THR A 68 75.34 -45.74 10.35
C THR A 68 74.19 -45.97 9.36
N ALA A 69 73.88 -47.23 9.02
CA ALA A 69 72.70 -47.57 8.23
C ALA A 69 71.40 -47.33 9.02
N ALA A 70 71.34 -47.75 10.29
CA ALA A 70 70.19 -47.53 11.14
C ALA A 70 69.90 -46.03 11.37
N VAL A 71 70.93 -45.23 11.63
CA VAL A 71 70.79 -43.77 11.81
C VAL A 71 70.26 -43.11 10.54
N LYS A 72 70.76 -43.47 9.36
CA LYS A 72 70.28 -42.92 8.08
C LYS A 72 68.81 -43.27 7.81
N LEU A 73 68.35 -44.46 8.18
CA LEU A 73 66.95 -44.84 8.04
C LEU A 73 66.05 -44.04 8.99
N TRP A 74 66.49 -43.80 10.23
CA TRP A 74 65.78 -42.93 11.17
C TRP A 74 65.72 -41.48 10.70
N GLU A 75 66.81 -40.95 10.18
CA GLU A 75 66.84 -39.61 9.59
C GLU A 75 65.88 -39.49 8.40
N GLN A 76 65.87 -40.47 7.50
CA GLN A 76 64.93 -40.50 6.38
C GLN A 76 63.47 -40.61 6.83
N ALA A 77 63.17 -41.47 7.80
CA ALA A 77 61.82 -41.61 8.34
C ALA A 77 61.35 -40.31 9.02
N ASN A 78 62.24 -39.64 9.77
CA ASN A 78 61.93 -38.37 10.40
C ASN A 78 61.75 -37.24 9.37
N LEU A 79 62.58 -37.18 8.32
CA LEU A 79 62.42 -36.23 7.22
C LEU A 79 61.12 -36.47 6.43
N ALA A 80 60.77 -37.73 6.18
CA ALA A 80 59.51 -38.09 5.52
C ALA A 80 58.29 -37.71 6.36
N ALA A 81 58.34 -37.97 7.67
CA ALA A 81 57.29 -37.56 8.61
C ALA A 81 57.16 -36.03 8.70
N ALA A 82 58.28 -35.30 8.77
CA ALA A 82 58.29 -33.84 8.77
C ALA A 82 57.74 -33.27 7.46
N ALA A 83 58.11 -33.86 6.30
CA ALA A 83 57.57 -33.46 5.00
C ALA A 83 56.05 -33.72 4.91
N GLN A 84 55.58 -34.85 5.46
CA GLN A 84 54.16 -35.16 5.52
C GLN A 84 53.40 -34.15 6.40
N GLN A 85 53.92 -33.81 7.59
CA GLN A 85 53.33 -32.79 8.45
C GLN A 85 53.28 -31.43 7.75
N LEU A 86 54.36 -31.03 7.07
CA LEU A 86 54.40 -29.79 6.31
C LEU A 86 53.35 -29.77 5.19
N SER A 87 53.17 -30.88 4.47
CA SER A 87 52.13 -31.01 3.44
C SER A 87 50.71 -30.86 4.01
N GLN A 88 50.46 -31.40 5.21
CA GLN A 88 49.17 -31.25 5.90
C GLN A 88 48.93 -29.80 6.33
N VAL A 89 49.95 -29.11 6.85
CA VAL A 89 49.87 -27.69 7.20
C VAL A 89 49.57 -26.82 5.97
N TYR A 90 50.20 -27.11 4.82
CA TYR A 90 49.84 -26.45 3.56
C TYR A 90 48.39 -26.76 3.13
N GLY A 91 47.93 -27.99 3.33
CA GLY A 91 46.53 -28.37 3.11
C GLY A 91 45.57 -27.56 3.99
N VAL A 92 45.88 -27.38 5.27
CA VAL A 92 45.06 -26.56 6.19
C VAL A 92 45.12 -25.09 5.79
N ALA A 93 46.30 -24.55 5.44
CA ALA A 93 46.44 -23.17 5.01
C ALA A 93 45.62 -22.87 3.74
N THR A 94 45.62 -23.78 2.77
CA THR A 94 44.81 -23.64 1.54
C THR A 94 43.30 -23.72 1.84
N GLN A 95 42.87 -24.60 2.74
CA GLN A 95 41.47 -24.65 3.19
C GLN A 95 41.06 -23.37 3.93
N ILE A 96 41.92 -22.83 4.80
CA ILE A 96 41.68 -21.55 5.49
C ILE A 96 41.55 -20.42 4.47
N GLN A 97 42.42 -20.38 3.45
CA GLN A 97 42.35 -19.36 2.40
C GLN A 97 41.04 -19.45 1.61
N GLN A 98 40.61 -20.67 1.26
CA GLN A 98 39.33 -20.91 0.57
C GLN A 98 38.13 -20.54 1.44
N ALA A 99 38.12 -20.97 2.70
CA ALA A 99 37.07 -20.62 3.66
C ALA A 99 37.01 -19.10 3.89
N THR A 100 38.15 -18.41 3.93
CA THR A 100 38.22 -16.95 4.06
C THR A 100 37.65 -16.25 2.81
N ALA A 101 37.97 -16.72 1.61
CA ALA A 101 37.41 -16.19 0.37
C ALA A 101 35.89 -16.42 0.28
N GLN A 102 35.41 -17.60 0.68
CA GLN A 102 33.98 -17.89 0.79
C GLN A 102 33.30 -16.99 1.82
N TRP A 103 33.92 -16.77 2.99
CA TRP A 103 33.40 -15.87 4.01
C TRP A 103 33.29 -14.43 3.52
N GLN A 104 34.29 -13.92 2.80
CA GLN A 104 34.23 -12.59 2.17
C GLN A 104 33.06 -12.49 1.18
N THR A 105 32.86 -13.53 0.36
CA THR A 105 31.73 -13.59 -0.58
C THR A 105 30.38 -13.61 0.15
N ILE A 106 30.27 -14.36 1.25
CA ILE A 106 29.06 -14.39 2.08
C ILE A 106 28.80 -13.01 2.71
N GLN A 107 29.84 -12.34 3.21
CA GLN A 107 29.72 -11.01 3.79
C GLN A 107 29.24 -9.98 2.75
N GLU A 108 29.78 -10.01 1.53
CA GLU A 108 29.33 -9.15 0.44
C GLU A 108 27.87 -9.41 0.07
N ASN A 109 27.48 -10.69 -0.04
CA ASN A 109 26.10 -11.08 -0.37
C ASN A 109 25.12 -10.71 0.74
N ALA A 110 25.51 -10.88 2.01
CA ALA A 110 24.71 -10.44 3.15
C ALA A 110 24.53 -8.92 3.16
N THR A 111 25.59 -8.17 2.84
CA THR A 111 25.52 -6.70 2.74
C THR A 111 24.60 -6.27 1.59
N LYS A 112 24.71 -6.90 0.42
CA LYS A 112 23.82 -6.65 -0.74
C LYS A 112 22.36 -7.02 -0.44
N ALA A 113 22.13 -8.13 0.26
CA ALA A 113 20.79 -8.55 0.67
C ALA A 113 20.18 -7.56 1.69
N ALA A 114 20.98 -7.10 2.65
CA ALA A 114 20.56 -6.09 3.62
C ALA A 114 20.18 -4.78 2.92
N THR A 115 21.01 -4.25 2.02
CA THR A 115 20.71 -3.02 1.28
C THR A 115 19.52 -3.17 0.33
N SER A 116 19.38 -4.32 -0.34
CA SER A 116 18.20 -4.61 -1.14
C SER A 116 16.93 -4.69 -0.29
N SER A 117 17.01 -5.28 0.91
CA SER A 117 15.88 -5.37 1.84
C SER A 117 15.48 -3.98 2.35
N THR A 118 16.43 -3.12 2.71
CA THR A 118 16.12 -1.75 3.14
C THR A 118 15.48 -0.95 2.00
N ALA A 119 16.01 -1.05 0.78
CA ALA A 119 15.43 -0.40 -0.39
C ALA A 119 14.01 -0.92 -0.72
N ALA A 120 13.76 -2.22 -0.55
CA ALA A 120 12.43 -2.80 -0.73
C ALA A 120 11.43 -2.25 0.31
N VAL A 121 11.83 -2.16 1.59
CA VAL A 121 11.00 -1.58 2.66
C VAL A 121 10.69 -0.11 2.39
N GLU A 122 11.67 0.67 1.93
CA GLU A 122 11.47 2.07 1.55
C GLU A 122 10.46 2.20 0.40
N LYS A 123 10.55 1.36 -0.63
CA LYS A 123 9.57 1.32 -1.73
C LYS A 123 8.18 0.96 -1.26
N VAL A 124 8.03 -0.09 -0.45
CA VAL A 124 6.74 -0.50 0.11
C VAL A 124 6.13 0.64 0.95
N THR A 125 6.95 1.33 1.73
CA THR A 125 6.50 2.48 2.54
C THR A 125 6.07 3.66 1.65
N ALA A 126 6.82 3.93 0.58
CA ALA A 126 6.48 4.98 -0.38
C ALA A 126 5.19 4.68 -1.14
N GLU A 127 5.02 3.44 -1.60
CA GLU A 127 3.81 2.97 -2.26
C GLU A 127 2.60 3.02 -1.32
N ALA A 128 2.74 2.58 -0.06
CA ALA A 128 1.66 2.67 0.93
C ALA A 128 1.20 4.11 1.18
N ARG A 129 2.13 5.07 1.23
CA ARG A 129 1.80 6.51 1.31
C ARG A 129 1.07 6.99 0.07
N ALA A 130 1.57 6.62 -1.12
CA ALA A 130 0.94 6.99 -2.39
C ALA A 130 -0.48 6.39 -2.54
N PHE A 131 -0.70 5.15 -2.12
CA PHE A 131 -2.02 4.52 -2.09
C PHE A 131 -2.97 5.22 -1.12
N THR A 132 -2.48 5.61 0.07
CA THR A 132 -3.30 6.34 1.05
C THR A 132 -3.71 7.71 0.49
N GLU A 133 -2.77 8.41 -0.14
CA GLU A 133 -3.06 9.70 -0.77
C GLU A 133 -4.02 9.55 -1.95
N PHE A 134 -3.85 8.52 -2.78
CA PHE A 134 -4.75 8.20 -3.88
C PHE A 134 -6.17 7.90 -3.39
N LEU A 135 -6.32 7.06 -2.35
CA LEU A 135 -7.63 6.75 -1.76
C LEU A 135 -8.27 7.99 -1.13
N GLY A 136 -7.47 8.85 -0.47
CA GLY A 136 -7.94 10.13 0.04
C GLY A 136 -8.49 11.01 -1.07
N ARG A 137 -7.71 11.21 -2.14
CA ARG A 137 -8.10 12.02 -3.31
C ARG A 137 -9.33 11.47 -4.02
N ALA A 138 -9.39 10.16 -4.24
CA ALA A 138 -10.54 9.51 -4.89
C ALA A 138 -11.82 9.66 -4.04
N ASN A 139 -11.72 9.43 -2.73
CA ASN A 139 -12.83 9.59 -1.81
C ASN A 139 -13.35 11.04 -1.76
N ASP A 140 -12.46 12.02 -1.72
CA ASP A 140 -12.84 13.43 -1.72
C ASP A 140 -13.49 13.84 -3.05
N GLN A 141 -12.99 13.31 -4.17
CA GLN A 141 -13.58 13.54 -5.49
C GLN A 141 -14.98 12.92 -5.61
N GLU A 142 -15.17 11.67 -5.18
CA GLU A 142 -16.47 11.01 -5.17
C GLU A 142 -17.46 11.71 -4.25
N LYS A 143 -17.03 12.11 -3.04
CA LYS A 143 -17.86 12.89 -2.12
C LYS A 143 -18.28 14.23 -2.73
N ALA A 144 -17.39 14.91 -3.42
CA ALA A 144 -17.72 16.17 -4.10
C ALA A 144 -18.74 15.94 -5.24
N ALA A 145 -18.55 14.88 -6.04
CA ALA A 145 -19.49 14.51 -7.09
C ALA A 145 -20.86 14.14 -6.53
N LEU A 146 -20.92 13.31 -5.49
CA LEU A 146 -22.17 12.89 -4.84
C LEU A 146 -22.90 14.06 -4.20
N LYS A 147 -22.20 15.02 -3.58
CA LYS A 147 -22.82 16.25 -3.06
C LYS A 147 -23.46 17.06 -4.18
N LEU A 148 -22.79 17.17 -5.33
CA LEU A 148 -23.31 17.89 -6.48
C LEU A 148 -24.53 17.17 -7.10
N GLU A 149 -24.53 15.84 -7.16
CA GLU A 149 -25.69 15.06 -7.59
C GLU A 149 -26.86 15.21 -6.62
N LEU A 150 -26.60 15.18 -5.31
CA LEU A 150 -27.61 15.42 -4.29
C LEU A 150 -28.23 16.82 -4.42
N ASP A 151 -27.40 17.85 -4.62
CA ASP A 151 -27.87 19.23 -4.81
C ASP A 151 -28.68 19.37 -6.11
N LYS A 152 -28.29 18.68 -7.19
CA LYS A 152 -29.07 18.62 -8.43
C LYS A 152 -30.43 17.97 -8.21
N LEU A 153 -30.47 16.81 -7.57
CA LEU A 153 -31.71 16.10 -7.26
C LEU A 153 -32.62 16.94 -6.34
N ARG A 154 -32.04 17.62 -5.36
CA ARG A 154 -32.78 18.51 -4.46
C ARG A 154 -33.40 19.69 -5.22
N ARG A 155 -32.64 20.33 -6.12
CA ARG A 155 -33.16 21.42 -6.97
C ARG A 155 -34.27 20.92 -7.89
N GLY A 156 -34.06 19.79 -8.57
CA GLY A 156 -35.08 19.19 -9.42
C GLY A 156 -36.34 18.78 -8.66
N GLY A 157 -36.18 18.27 -7.42
CA GLY A 157 -37.30 17.97 -6.53
C GLY A 157 -38.11 19.20 -6.16
N THR A 158 -37.45 20.31 -5.79
CA THR A 158 -38.13 21.58 -5.49
C THR A 158 -38.88 22.12 -6.71
N GLU A 159 -38.24 22.09 -7.89
CA GLU A 159 -38.88 22.51 -9.15
C GLU A 159 -40.11 21.65 -9.47
N HIS A 160 -40.01 20.34 -9.30
CA HIS A 160 -41.12 19.41 -9.53
C HIS A 160 -42.31 19.68 -8.58
N VAL A 161 -42.04 19.95 -7.31
CA VAL A 161 -43.08 20.35 -6.34
C VAL A 161 -43.75 21.66 -6.77
N HIS A 162 -43.00 22.65 -7.26
CA HIS A 162 -43.57 23.89 -7.77
C HIS A 162 -44.46 23.67 -9.01
N VAL A 163 -44.05 22.81 -9.94
CA VAL A 163 -44.87 22.44 -11.11
C VAL A 163 -46.16 21.75 -10.67
N MET A 164 -46.10 20.82 -9.71
CA MET A 164 -47.29 20.18 -9.14
C MET A 164 -48.24 21.19 -8.47
N VAL A 165 -47.71 22.10 -7.66
CA VAL A 165 -48.48 23.18 -7.03
C VAL A 165 -49.20 24.04 -8.08
N HIS A 166 -48.50 24.41 -9.15
CA HIS A 166 -49.08 25.22 -10.22
C HIS A 166 -50.19 24.47 -10.98
N MET A 167 -50.02 23.17 -11.23
CA MET A 167 -51.08 22.34 -11.82
C MET A 167 -52.30 22.24 -10.90
N LEU A 168 -52.09 22.03 -9.60
CA LEU A 168 -53.17 21.97 -8.61
C LEU A 168 -53.93 23.30 -8.49
N ASP A 169 -53.25 24.44 -8.69
CA ASP A 169 -53.90 25.75 -8.74
C ASP A 169 -54.85 25.89 -9.93
N HIS A 170 -54.44 25.46 -11.12
CA HIS A 170 -55.32 25.44 -12.29
C HIS A 170 -56.54 24.55 -12.07
N ILE A 171 -56.34 23.40 -11.42
CA ILE A 171 -57.43 22.49 -11.05
C ILE A 171 -58.38 23.16 -10.04
N HIS A 172 -57.86 23.86 -9.03
CA HIS A 172 -58.67 24.61 -8.09
C HIS A 172 -59.44 25.75 -8.77
N ALA A 173 -58.78 26.52 -9.65
CA ALA A 173 -59.41 27.60 -10.41
C ALA A 173 -60.56 27.07 -11.30
N LEU A 174 -60.34 25.95 -11.98
CA LEU A 174 -61.38 25.27 -12.78
C LEU A 174 -62.55 24.80 -11.92
N TYR A 175 -62.28 24.22 -10.75
CA TYR A 175 -63.30 23.83 -9.79
C TYR A 175 -64.13 25.03 -9.29
N GLN A 176 -63.47 26.16 -8.97
CA GLN A 176 -64.15 27.38 -8.55
C GLN A 176 -64.99 27.99 -9.69
N ALA A 177 -64.49 27.97 -10.93
CA ALA A 177 -65.25 28.42 -12.10
C ALA A 177 -66.52 27.58 -12.31
N ALA A 178 -66.44 26.26 -12.16
CA ALA A 178 -67.59 25.37 -12.24
C ALA A 178 -68.63 25.65 -11.15
N ARG A 179 -68.18 25.90 -9.90
CA ARG A 179 -69.09 26.32 -8.81
C ARG A 179 -69.82 27.61 -9.13
N ARG A 180 -69.14 28.58 -9.75
CA ARG A 180 -69.75 29.85 -10.18
C ARG A 180 -70.70 29.69 -11.36
N SER A 181 -70.46 28.72 -12.24
CA SER A 181 -71.33 28.43 -13.39
C SER A 181 -72.71 27.88 -13.00
N GLY A 182 -72.88 27.34 -11.79
CA GLY A 182 -74.17 26.85 -11.29
C GLY A 182 -74.69 25.55 -11.91
N VAL A 183 -73.94 24.90 -12.82
CA VAL A 183 -74.34 23.63 -13.45
C VAL A 183 -73.94 22.45 -12.53
N PRO A 184 -74.90 21.72 -11.92
CA PRO A 184 -74.61 20.77 -10.85
C PRO A 184 -73.83 19.53 -11.31
N GLU A 185 -74.05 19.08 -12.54
CA GLU A 185 -73.35 17.93 -13.13
C GLU A 185 -71.84 18.20 -13.27
N VAL A 186 -71.49 19.37 -13.80
CA VAL A 186 -70.10 19.80 -14.00
C VAL A 186 -69.39 19.99 -12.65
N VAL A 187 -70.09 20.54 -11.65
CA VAL A 187 -69.54 20.66 -10.29
C VAL A 187 -69.22 19.28 -9.70
N THR A 188 -70.11 18.30 -9.89
CA THR A 188 -69.91 16.94 -9.36
C THR A 188 -68.71 16.26 -10.02
N GLN A 189 -68.63 16.31 -11.35
CA GLN A 189 -67.52 15.71 -12.10
C GLN A 189 -66.17 16.35 -11.76
N LEU A 190 -66.11 17.69 -11.68
CA LEU A 190 -64.88 18.39 -11.31
C LEU A 190 -64.51 18.21 -9.82
N THR A 191 -65.49 17.99 -8.95
CA THR A 191 -65.22 17.60 -7.55
C THR A 191 -64.50 16.25 -7.49
N GLN A 192 -65.01 15.24 -8.23
CA GLN A 192 -64.39 13.92 -8.28
C GLN A 192 -62.98 13.98 -8.89
N PHE A 193 -62.81 14.70 -9.99
CA PHE A 193 -61.51 14.92 -10.63
C PHE A 193 -60.51 15.60 -9.67
N ARG A 194 -60.90 16.70 -9.03
CA ARG A 194 -60.06 17.40 -8.05
C ARG A 194 -59.64 16.48 -6.90
N ASN A 195 -60.58 15.71 -6.34
CA ASN A 195 -60.28 14.78 -5.25
C ASN A 195 -59.29 13.69 -5.67
N ALA A 196 -59.39 13.17 -6.90
CA ALA A 196 -58.44 12.21 -7.45
C ALA A 196 -57.03 12.81 -7.61
N CYS A 197 -56.93 14.05 -8.12
CA CYS A 197 -55.64 14.76 -8.21
C CYS A 197 -55.03 15.03 -6.83
N LEU A 198 -55.85 15.41 -5.84
CA LEU A 198 -55.41 15.61 -4.46
C LEU A 198 -55.00 14.27 -3.80
N ASP A 199 -55.66 13.16 -4.09
CA ASP A 199 -55.22 11.84 -3.63
C ASP A 199 -53.85 11.46 -4.20
N ALA A 200 -53.64 11.70 -5.50
CA ALA A 200 -52.34 11.48 -6.14
C ALA A 200 -51.23 12.36 -5.53
N ALA A 201 -51.52 13.64 -5.27
CA ALA A 201 -50.59 14.56 -4.61
C ALA A 201 -50.24 14.10 -3.18
N ARG A 202 -51.21 13.58 -2.43
CA ARG A 202 -50.97 13.08 -1.06
C ARG A 202 -49.98 11.92 -1.01
N ARG A 203 -49.94 11.06 -2.04
CA ARG A 203 -48.99 9.93 -2.12
C ARG A 203 -47.54 10.35 -2.26
N VAL A 204 -47.29 11.52 -2.83
CA VAL A 204 -45.93 12.11 -2.91
C VAL A 204 -45.63 13.03 -1.72
N GLY A 205 -46.53 13.10 -0.73
CA GLY A 205 -46.36 13.91 0.47
C GLY A 205 -46.76 15.38 0.30
N LEU A 206 -47.45 15.74 -0.79
CA LEU A 206 -48.00 17.09 -1.00
C LEU A 206 -49.45 17.14 -0.48
N MET A 207 -49.69 17.98 0.51
CA MET A 207 -51.00 18.18 1.13
C MET A 207 -51.52 19.59 0.80
N SER A 208 -52.81 19.69 0.46
CA SER A 208 -53.49 20.96 0.20
C SER A 208 -54.39 21.36 1.38
N TYR A 209 -54.40 22.64 1.72
CA TYR A 209 -55.29 23.20 2.74
C TYR A 209 -56.11 24.35 2.17
N GLU A 210 -57.35 24.46 2.62
CA GLU A 210 -58.30 25.52 2.22
C GLU A 210 -58.94 26.11 3.48
N ALA A 211 -59.13 27.42 3.50
CA ALA A 211 -59.85 28.12 4.57
C ALA A 211 -61.35 28.15 4.24
N GLN A 212 -62.18 27.96 5.26
CA GLN A 212 -63.63 28.05 5.11
C GLN A 212 -64.08 29.53 5.19
N PRO A 213 -65.11 29.92 4.43
CA PRO A 213 -65.75 31.22 4.62
C PRO A 213 -66.22 31.39 6.07
N GLY A 214 -65.83 32.48 6.71
CA GLY A 214 -66.16 32.80 8.10
C GLY A 214 -65.08 32.49 9.13
N ASP A 215 -64.00 31.78 8.75
CA ASP A 215 -62.83 31.51 9.59
C ASP A 215 -62.07 32.80 9.92
N GLU A 216 -61.39 32.82 11.07
CA GLU A 216 -60.54 33.95 11.48
C GLU A 216 -59.21 33.94 10.73
N PHE A 217 -58.73 35.14 10.38
CA PHE A 217 -57.43 35.29 9.73
C PHE A 217 -56.26 34.96 10.69
N ASP A 218 -55.59 33.83 10.48
CA ASP A 218 -54.29 33.49 11.08
C ASP A 218 -53.11 33.91 10.16
N PRO A 219 -52.20 34.80 10.59
CA PRO A 219 -51.00 35.18 9.83
C PRO A 219 -50.01 34.05 9.54
N GLN A 220 -50.03 32.95 10.30
CA GLN A 220 -49.14 31.80 10.08
C GLN A 220 -49.64 30.88 8.96
N ALA A 221 -50.95 30.62 8.92
CA ALA A 221 -51.58 29.77 7.91
C ALA A 221 -52.07 30.53 6.66
N HIS A 222 -52.44 31.81 6.80
CA HIS A 222 -53.10 32.61 5.78
C HIS A 222 -52.26 33.79 5.29
N GLN A 223 -52.47 34.17 4.04
CA GLN A 223 -51.86 35.32 3.39
C GLN A 223 -52.93 36.09 2.60
N ALA A 224 -53.00 37.41 2.77
CA ALA A 224 -53.90 38.25 1.99
C ALA A 224 -53.35 38.49 0.57
N PRO A 225 -54.19 38.72 -0.46
CA PRO A 225 -53.77 38.81 -1.86
C PRO A 225 -52.88 40.04 -2.13
N ASN A 226 -53.02 41.09 -1.31
CA ASN A 226 -52.23 42.31 -1.36
C ASN A 226 -50.96 42.25 -0.48
N GLY A 227 -50.69 41.12 0.18
CA GLY A 227 -49.55 40.93 1.08
C GLY A 227 -49.61 41.72 2.39
N LYS A 228 -50.69 42.47 2.66
CA LYS A 228 -50.87 43.23 3.90
C LYS A 228 -51.61 42.38 4.93
N THR A 229 -51.13 42.35 6.16
CA THR A 229 -51.82 41.64 7.25
C THR A 229 -53.09 42.41 7.64
N PRO A 230 -54.28 41.84 7.46
CA PRO A 230 -55.53 42.47 7.90
C PRO A 230 -55.60 42.54 9.44
N PRO A 231 -56.47 43.40 10.00
CA PRO A 231 -56.65 43.52 11.44
C PRO A 231 -57.01 42.18 12.11
N LEU A 232 -56.61 42.02 13.37
CA LEU A 232 -56.91 40.84 14.18
C LEU A 232 -58.43 40.60 14.27
N GLY A 233 -58.88 39.37 14.02
CA GLY A 233 -60.31 39.01 14.03
C GLY A 233 -61.06 39.30 12.72
N THR A 234 -60.36 39.62 11.63
CA THR A 234 -61.01 39.76 10.32
C THR A 234 -61.43 38.38 9.80
N ARG A 235 -62.70 38.27 9.38
CA ARG A 235 -63.27 37.03 8.84
C ARG A 235 -62.93 36.86 7.36
N ILE A 236 -62.61 35.62 6.99
CA ILE A 236 -62.28 35.22 5.62
C ILE A 236 -63.56 35.11 4.78
N GLU A 237 -63.56 35.71 3.60
CA GLU A 237 -64.67 35.61 2.64
C GLU A 237 -64.61 34.29 1.85
N GLY A 238 -63.40 33.83 1.56
CA GLY A 238 -63.16 32.52 0.94
C GLY A 238 -61.70 32.31 0.55
N THR A 239 -61.39 31.11 0.07
CA THR A 239 -60.06 30.77 -0.43
C THR A 239 -59.91 31.23 -1.89
N VAL A 240 -58.88 32.04 -2.15
CA VAL A 240 -58.47 32.47 -3.51
C VAL A 240 -57.51 31.45 -4.13
N ALA A 241 -56.57 30.93 -3.34
CA ALA A 241 -55.71 29.81 -3.73
C ALA A 241 -55.35 28.94 -2.53
N CYS A 242 -55.23 27.63 -2.76
CA CYS A 242 -54.93 26.66 -1.70
C CYS A 242 -53.55 26.89 -1.08
N GLY A 243 -53.40 26.58 0.21
CA GLY A 243 -52.09 26.41 0.84
C GLY A 243 -51.55 25.01 0.56
N TYR A 244 -50.23 24.85 0.53
CA TYR A 244 -49.59 23.56 0.32
C TYR A 244 -48.46 23.31 1.32
N THR A 245 -48.37 22.06 1.79
CA THR A 245 -47.21 21.56 2.53
C THR A 245 -46.64 20.33 1.85
N TYR A 246 -45.32 20.22 1.77
CA TYR A 246 -44.61 19.07 1.22
C TYR A 246 -43.81 18.40 2.34
N GLN A 247 -44.12 17.14 2.63
CA GLN A 247 -43.47 16.35 3.70
C GLN A 247 -43.44 17.07 5.06
N GLY A 248 -44.51 17.81 5.38
CA GLY A 248 -44.64 18.59 6.63
C GLY A 248 -44.00 19.98 6.60
N GLN A 249 -43.28 20.36 5.54
CA GLN A 249 -42.74 21.72 5.40
C GLN A 249 -43.71 22.61 4.60
N PRO A 250 -43.95 23.87 5.01
CA PRO A 250 -44.83 24.77 4.30
C PRO A 250 -44.20 25.20 2.96
N VAL A 251 -44.86 24.88 1.84
CA VAL A 251 -44.48 25.32 0.50
C VAL A 251 -45.13 26.66 0.17
N ARG A 252 -46.41 26.82 0.54
CA ARG A 252 -47.18 28.06 0.35
C ARG A 252 -48.30 28.17 1.38
N ARG A 253 -48.53 29.38 1.92
CA ARG A 253 -49.69 29.71 2.77
C ARG A 253 -50.98 29.79 1.96
N ILE A 254 -52.12 29.67 2.62
CA ILE A 254 -53.43 29.77 1.96
C ILE A 254 -53.66 31.24 1.58
N LEU A 255 -53.95 31.51 0.30
CA LEU A 255 -54.32 32.85 -0.13
C LEU A 255 -55.82 33.02 0.08
N VAL A 256 -56.21 33.96 0.94
CA VAL A 256 -57.60 34.16 1.35
C VAL A 256 -58.11 35.52 0.90
N ALA A 257 -59.36 35.58 0.44
CA ALA A 257 -60.06 36.83 0.18
C ALA A 257 -60.53 37.39 1.53
N VAL A 258 -60.21 38.66 1.76
CA VAL A 258 -60.57 39.39 2.97
C VAL A 258 -61.42 40.58 2.54
N PRO A 259 -62.58 40.84 3.19
CA PRO A 259 -63.42 41.97 2.82
C PRO A 259 -62.62 43.28 2.94
N GLN A 260 -62.49 44.02 1.85
CA GLN A 260 -61.95 45.37 1.91
C GLN A 260 -62.93 46.23 2.70
N LYS A 261 -62.58 46.58 3.94
CA LYS A 261 -63.26 47.67 4.62
C LYS A 261 -62.79 48.95 3.93
N GLU A 262 -63.58 49.46 3.00
CA GLU A 262 -63.47 50.83 2.51
C GLU A 262 -63.39 51.74 3.75
N SER A 263 -62.26 52.40 3.93
CA SER A 263 -62.13 53.45 4.93
C SER A 263 -63.09 54.57 4.51
N PRO A 264 -64.04 55.02 5.35
CA PRO A 264 -64.97 56.06 4.95
C PRO A 264 -64.23 57.33 4.53
N LEU A 265 -64.63 57.83 3.35
CA LEU A 265 -64.34 59.15 2.78
C LEU A 265 -63.88 60.20 3.80
N GLU A 266 -62.67 60.72 3.62
CA GLU A 266 -62.37 62.09 3.98
C GLU A 266 -62.92 62.97 2.85
N ALA A 267 -64.10 63.54 3.11
CA ALA A 267 -64.76 64.50 2.25
C ALA A 267 -64.12 65.89 2.46
N ALA A 268 -63.64 66.51 1.38
CA ALA A 268 -63.53 67.96 1.23
C ALA A 268 -63.48 68.33 -0.27
N PRO A 269 -64.01 69.51 -0.67
CA PRO A 269 -65.12 69.57 -1.62
C PRO A 269 -64.77 69.91 -3.07
N SER A 270 -65.74 69.66 -3.93
CA SER A 270 -65.85 70.11 -5.32
C SER A 270 -66.07 71.62 -5.44
N THR A 271 -65.21 72.29 -6.20
CA THR A 271 -65.53 73.54 -6.91
C THR A 271 -65.34 73.30 -8.41
N LEU A 272 -66.46 73.21 -9.14
CA LEU A 272 -66.62 73.68 -10.52
C LEU A 272 -66.24 75.18 -10.54
N GLU A 273 -65.68 75.83 -11.55
CA GLU A 273 -65.82 75.72 -13.00
C GLU A 273 -64.90 76.79 -13.64
N SER A 274 -64.54 76.61 -14.93
CA SER A 274 -63.92 77.55 -15.90
C SER A 274 -62.58 77.02 -16.42
N ALA A 275 -62.34 76.85 -17.72
CA ALA A 275 -63.11 77.22 -18.89
C ALA A 275 -62.68 76.36 -20.08
N LEU A 276 -63.60 76.28 -21.05
CA LEU A 276 -63.40 75.91 -22.45
C LEU A 276 -61.99 76.21 -22.98
N GLU A 277 -61.45 75.29 -23.78
CA GLU A 277 -61.14 75.54 -25.20
C GLU A 277 -60.69 74.24 -25.89
N LEU A 278 -61.50 73.77 -26.85
CA LEU A 278 -61.00 73.02 -28.01
C LEU A 278 -60.38 74.03 -28.98
N PRO A 279 -59.37 73.62 -29.76
CA PRO A 279 -59.69 73.43 -31.17
C PRO A 279 -59.08 72.16 -31.79
N LEU A 280 -59.87 71.55 -32.69
CA LEU A 280 -59.37 70.72 -33.77
C LEU A 280 -58.41 71.55 -34.64
N ASP A 281 -57.30 70.95 -35.10
CA ASP A 281 -57.01 71.04 -36.54
C ASP A 281 -56.18 69.87 -37.06
N ASP A 282 -56.44 69.64 -38.33
CA ASP A 282 -56.12 68.56 -39.25
C ASP A 282 -54.66 68.64 -39.76
N SER A 283 -54.00 67.49 -39.95
CA SER A 283 -52.95 67.28 -40.96
C SER A 283 -52.41 65.84 -40.94
N ALA A 284 -52.98 65.00 -41.80
CA ALA A 284 -52.24 63.91 -42.45
C ALA A 284 -51.46 64.47 -43.68
N PRO A 285 -50.64 63.71 -44.46
CA PRO A 285 -50.31 62.28 -44.38
C PRO A 285 -48.83 61.91 -44.69
N ALA A 286 -48.59 60.58 -44.86
CA ALA A 286 -47.45 59.90 -45.51
C ALA A 286 -46.20 59.67 -44.63
N THR A 287 -45.55 58.49 -44.58
CA THR A 287 -45.36 57.46 -45.61
C THR A 287 -44.82 56.17 -44.97
N GLY A 288 -45.42 55.02 -45.29
CA GLY A 288 -44.76 53.76 -45.72
C GLY A 288 -43.78 52.97 -44.82
N PRO A 289 -43.59 51.66 -45.10
CA PRO A 289 -43.38 50.63 -44.09
C PRO A 289 -42.00 49.93 -44.17
N ARG A 290 -41.61 49.17 -43.12
CA ARG A 290 -40.86 47.91 -43.33
C ARG A 290 -40.91 46.95 -42.14
N ALA A 291 -41.00 45.69 -42.54
CA ALA A 291 -41.32 44.47 -41.81
C ALA A 291 -40.13 43.91 -40.98
N PRO A 292 -40.35 42.84 -40.18
CA PRO A 292 -39.40 42.30 -39.21
C PRO A 292 -38.40 41.32 -39.83
N THR A 293 -37.20 41.23 -39.25
CA THR A 293 -36.22 40.19 -39.56
C THR A 293 -36.17 39.18 -38.43
N SER A 294 -36.56 37.95 -38.76
CA SER A 294 -36.19 36.71 -38.09
C SER A 294 -34.72 36.38 -38.36
N ALA A 295 -33.98 35.99 -37.31
CA ALA A 295 -32.89 35.02 -37.34
C ALA A 295 -32.70 34.49 -35.91
#